data_AF-A0A6J0SMM1-F1
#
_entry.id   AF-A0A6J0SMM1-F1
#
_cell.length_a   1.000
_cell.length_b   1.000
_cell.length_c   1.000
_cell.angle_alpha   90.00
_cell.angle_beta   90.00
_cell.angle_gamma   90.00
#
_symmetry.space_group_name_H-M   'P 1'
#
loop_
_entity.id
_entity.type
_entity.pdbx_description
1 polymer ?
#
loop_
_entity_poly.entity_id
_entity_poly.type
_entity_poly.pdbx_seq_one_letter_code
_entity_poly.pdbx_strand_id
1 'polypeptide(L)'
;IRLAQLAREDAEREVKEKEEARQKKELLQKMEKARNEPVNDSDMVDKMFGFLGTTSSLPGQEGQAPNGFEDLERVSKELEEDDLDTALPLPEEEEEDLSEYKFAKFAATYFQGTTTHTYVRRPLKQPLLYHEDEGDQL
;
A
#
# COMPACT_ATOMS: atom_id res chain seq x y z
N ILE A 1 10.52 67.56 15.63
CA ILE A 1 10.89 66.40 16.49
C ILE A 1 10.04 65.15 16.19
N ARG A 2 8.74 65.29 15.87
CA ARG A 2 7.83 64.16 15.54
C ARG A 2 8.22 63.34 14.29
N LEU A 3 8.71 63.99 13.23
CA LEU A 3 9.16 63.30 12.00
C LEU A 3 10.34 62.36 12.23
N ALA A 4 11.30 62.75 13.08
CA ALA A 4 12.49 61.94 13.35
C ALA A 4 12.17 60.71 14.23
N GLN A 5 11.15 60.80 15.09
CA GLN A 5 10.66 59.67 15.87
C GLN A 5 9.92 58.65 14.99
N LEU A 6 9.08 59.13 14.07
CA LEU A 6 8.36 58.27 13.14
C LEU A 6 9.31 57.50 12.22
N ALA A 7 10.32 58.18 11.66
CA ALA A 7 11.32 57.54 10.81
C ALA A 7 12.15 56.47 11.54
N ARG A 8 12.35 56.61 12.85
CA ARG A 8 13.06 55.62 13.68
C ARG A 8 12.18 54.40 13.97
N GLU A 9 10.90 54.63 14.27
CA GLU A 9 9.94 53.55 14.50
C GLU A 9 9.70 52.71 13.23
N ASP A 10 9.59 53.35 12.06
CA ASP A 10 9.45 52.64 10.78
C ASP A 10 10.71 51.83 10.44
N ALA A 11 11.90 52.37 10.68
CA ALA A 11 13.15 51.63 10.49
C ALA A 11 13.27 50.42 11.43
N GLU A 12 12.83 50.54 12.68
CA GLU A 12 12.82 49.43 13.65
C GLU A 12 11.80 48.34 13.24
N ARG A 13 10.63 48.73 12.71
CA ARG A 13 9.64 47.79 12.16
C ARG A 13 10.14 47.09 10.91
N GLU A 14 10.73 47.82 9.97
CA GLU A 14 11.26 47.26 8.73
C GLU A 14 12.38 46.24 9.01
N VAL A 15 13.26 46.53 9.97
CA VAL A 15 14.32 45.58 10.39
C VAL A 15 13.71 44.32 10.99
N LYS A 16 12.67 44.46 11.84
CA LYS A 16 11.99 43.32 12.46
C LYS A 16 11.26 42.46 11.41
N GLU A 17 10.52 43.08 10.50
CA GLU A 17 9.82 42.37 9.42
C GLU A 17 10.80 41.65 8.49
N LYS A 18 11.95 42.26 8.20
CA LYS A 18 13.00 41.65 7.38
C LYS A 18 13.64 40.45 8.08
N GLU A 19 13.81 40.51 9.40
CA GLU A 19 14.31 39.38 10.19
C GLU A 19 13.29 38.23 10.26
N GLU A 20 12.01 38.53 10.50
CA GLU A 20 10.93 37.55 10.48
C GLU A 20 10.77 36.90 9.10
N ALA A 21 10.85 37.70 8.03
CA ALA A 21 10.82 37.20 6.65
C ALA A 21 12.01 36.28 6.35
N ARG A 22 13.21 36.60 6.87
CA ARG A 22 14.39 35.73 6.72
C ARG A 22 14.18 34.40 7.45
N GLN A 23 13.73 34.43 8.70
CA GLN A 23 13.47 33.21 9.47
C GLN A 23 12.40 32.33 8.82
N LYS A 24 11.30 32.95 8.36
CA LYS A 24 10.23 32.22 7.65
C LYS A 24 10.72 31.60 6.35
N LYS A 25 11.55 32.32 5.59
CA LYS A 25 12.15 31.82 4.35
C LYS A 25 13.10 30.65 4.61
N GLU A 26 13.93 30.74 5.64
CA GLU A 26 14.85 29.65 6.04
C GLU A 26 14.08 28.40 6.47
N LEU A 27 12.99 28.56 7.22
CA LEU A 27 12.13 27.45 7.62
C LEU A 27 11.49 26.76 6.42
N LEU A 28 10.94 27.54 5.49
CA LEU A 28 10.35 27.01 4.25
C LEU A 28 11.39 26.26 3.42
N GLN A 29 12.58 26.83 3.27
CA GLN A 29 13.68 26.21 2.52
C GLN A 29 14.11 24.88 3.16
N LYS A 30 14.15 24.81 4.50
CA LYS A 30 14.46 23.59 5.24
C LYS A 30 13.40 22.51 5.04
N MET A 31 12.12 22.89 5.06
CA MET A 31 11.00 21.97 4.81
C MET A 31 10.99 21.45 3.37
N GLU A 32 11.24 22.33 2.40
CA GLU A 32 11.30 21.95 0.98
C GLU A 32 12.47 21.00 0.70
N LYS A 33 13.62 21.24 1.33
CA LYS A 33 14.77 20.34 1.24
C LYS A 33 14.48 18.97 1.84
N ALA A 34 13.80 18.91 3.00
CA ALA A 34 13.40 17.65 3.61
C ALA A 34 12.36 16.88 2.78
N ARG A 35 11.51 17.59 2.03
CA ARG A 35 10.52 16.97 1.13
C ARG A 35 11.15 16.37 -0.13
N ASN A 36 12.17 17.05 -0.68
CA ASN A 36 12.83 16.65 -1.93
C ASN A 36 14.04 15.74 -1.70
N GLU A 37 14.38 15.44 -0.44
CA GLU A 37 15.44 14.48 -0.12
C GLU A 37 14.96 13.07 -0.47
N PRO A 38 15.73 12.29 -1.25
CA PRO A 38 15.34 10.94 -1.62
C PRO A 38 15.20 10.09 -0.35
N VAL A 39 13.99 9.62 -0.09
CA VAL A 39 13.71 8.77 1.07
C VAL A 39 14.30 7.39 0.79
N ASN A 40 15.20 6.93 1.66
CA ASN A 40 15.70 5.57 1.64
C ASN A 40 14.62 4.62 2.16
N ASP A 41 14.34 3.54 1.43
CA ASP A 41 13.32 2.55 1.80
C ASP A 41 13.55 1.97 3.20
N SER A 42 14.82 1.80 3.61
CA SER A 42 15.18 1.37 4.97
C SER A 42 14.68 2.35 6.03
N ASP A 43 14.83 3.65 5.80
CA ASP A 43 14.40 4.69 6.75
C ASP A 43 12.87 4.80 6.83
N MET A 44 12.17 4.51 5.73
CA MET A 44 10.71 4.49 5.69
C MET A 44 10.16 3.30 6.48
N VAL A 45 10.75 2.13 6.28
CA VAL A 45 10.40 0.91 7.01
C VAL A 45 10.70 1.06 8.50
N ASP A 46 11.86 1.61 8.88
CA ASP A 46 12.19 1.86 10.29
C ASP A 46 11.25 2.86 10.95
N LYS A 47 10.72 3.86 10.22
CA LYS A 47 9.71 4.79 10.75
C LYS A 47 8.33 4.16 10.89
N MET A 48 7.91 3.31 9.94
CA MET A 48 6.59 2.66 9.95
C MET A 48 6.55 1.45 10.90
N PHE A 49 7.65 0.72 11.01
CA PHE A 49 7.75 -0.56 11.70
C PHE A 49 8.77 -0.57 12.84
N GLY A 50 9.44 0.55 13.15
CA GLY A 50 10.29 0.68 14.34
C GLY A 50 9.54 0.50 15.66
N PHE A 51 8.21 0.55 15.63
CA PHE A 51 7.33 0.13 16.73
C PHE A 51 7.47 -1.36 17.07
N LEU A 52 7.81 -2.22 16.09
CA LEU A 52 7.86 -3.68 16.28
C LEU A 52 9.07 -4.18 17.06
N GLY A 53 9.94 -3.27 17.53
CA GLY A 53 11.19 -3.64 18.17
C GLY A 53 12.16 -4.25 17.16
N THR A 54 13.44 -3.93 17.29
CA THR A 54 14.49 -4.64 16.55
C THR A 54 14.31 -6.14 16.76
N THR A 55 14.46 -6.93 15.69
CA THR A 55 14.12 -8.37 15.54
C THR A 55 14.83 -9.35 16.48
N SER A 56 15.32 -8.91 17.64
CA SER A 56 15.99 -9.72 18.65
C SER A 56 15.41 -9.58 20.06
N SER A 57 14.20 -9.03 20.25
CA SER A 57 13.57 -9.01 21.58
C SER A 57 12.07 -9.23 21.50
N LEU A 58 11.70 -10.50 21.71
CA LEU A 58 10.50 -11.05 22.36
C LEU A 58 9.11 -10.49 21.97
N PRO A 59 8.11 -11.37 21.73
CA PRO A 59 6.74 -10.93 21.49
C PRO A 59 6.14 -10.39 22.80
N GLY A 60 5.62 -9.16 22.78
CA GLY A 60 4.81 -8.61 23.88
C GLY A 60 5.33 -7.35 24.56
N GLN A 61 6.33 -6.65 24.02
CA GLN A 61 6.61 -5.28 24.48
C GLN A 61 5.74 -4.29 23.71
N GLU A 62 4.55 -4.05 24.23
CA GLU A 62 3.65 -2.98 23.79
C GLU A 62 4.44 -1.67 23.82
N GLY A 63 4.80 -1.15 22.64
CA GLY A 63 5.36 0.18 22.53
C GLY A 63 4.36 1.19 23.11
N GLN A 64 4.86 2.16 23.87
CA GLN A 64 4.02 3.19 24.49
C GLN A 64 3.14 3.85 23.43
N ALA A 65 1.81 3.80 23.63
CA ALA A 65 0.86 4.42 22.73
C ALA A 65 1.15 5.94 22.63
N PRO A 66 1.07 6.53 21.43
CA PRO A 66 1.21 7.97 21.27
C PRO A 66 0.21 8.71 22.15
N ASN A 67 0.64 9.76 22.88
CA ASN A 67 -0.19 10.55 23.81
C ASN A 67 -1.43 11.22 23.16
N GLY A 68 -1.62 11.10 21.84
CA GLY A 68 -2.77 11.66 21.12
C GLY A 68 -4.05 10.83 21.19
N PHE A 69 -4.05 9.68 21.88
CA PHE A 69 -5.17 8.74 21.94
C PHE A 69 -5.94 8.74 23.28
N GLU A 70 -5.56 9.56 24.27
CA GLU A 70 -6.24 9.63 25.59
C GLU A 70 -7.74 10.03 25.49
N ASP A 71 -8.14 10.69 24.40
CA ASP A 71 -9.53 11.11 24.16
C ASP A 71 -10.46 9.93 23.84
N LEU A 72 -9.92 8.88 23.23
CA LEU A 72 -10.70 7.74 22.73
C LEU A 72 -11.08 6.75 23.84
N GLU A 73 -10.40 6.80 24.99
CA GLU A 73 -10.72 5.94 26.14
C GLU A 73 -12.10 6.26 26.75
N ARG A 74 -12.64 7.47 26.54
CA ARG A 74 -13.93 7.89 27.10
C ARG A 74 -15.12 7.55 26.20
N VAL A 75 -14.89 7.28 24.93
CA VAL A 75 -15.95 7.03 23.93
C VAL A 75 -16.37 5.55 23.91
N SER A 76 -15.62 4.67 24.56
CA SER A 76 -15.82 3.21 24.53
C SER A 76 -17.03 2.69 25.32
N LYS A 77 -17.81 3.54 26.00
CA LYS A 77 -18.84 3.09 26.95
C LYS A 77 -20.28 3.07 26.42
N GLU A 78 -20.55 3.59 25.22
CA GLU A 78 -21.92 3.72 24.71
C GLU A 78 -22.03 3.40 23.21
N LEU A 79 -21.38 2.33 22.77
CA LEU A 79 -21.76 1.70 21.51
C LEU A 79 -22.77 0.61 21.86
N GLU A 80 -24.03 0.83 21.49
CA GLU A 80 -25.03 -0.24 21.43
C GLU A 80 -24.43 -1.37 20.60
N GLU A 81 -24.26 -2.54 21.21
CA GLU A 81 -23.93 -3.78 20.52
C GLU A 81 -25.17 -4.21 19.71
N ASP A 82 -25.50 -3.46 18.67
CA ASP A 82 -26.41 -3.94 17.62
C ASP A 82 -25.71 -5.10 16.94
N ASP A 83 -26.11 -6.33 17.30
CA ASP A 83 -25.74 -7.65 16.77
C ASP A 83 -24.69 -7.62 15.62
N LEU A 84 -23.43 -7.34 15.98
CA LEU A 84 -22.28 -7.42 15.06
C LEU A 84 -22.05 -8.85 14.53
N ASP A 85 -22.77 -9.84 15.07
CA ASP A 85 -22.82 -11.22 14.61
C ASP A 85 -23.65 -11.41 13.33
N THR A 86 -24.39 -10.39 12.89
CA THR A 86 -25.08 -10.42 11.60
C THR A 86 -24.09 -10.13 10.48
N ALA A 87 -23.43 -11.19 9.99
CA ALA A 87 -22.64 -11.09 8.77
C ALA A 87 -23.49 -10.46 7.66
N LEU A 88 -23.04 -9.32 7.13
CA LEU A 88 -23.63 -8.75 5.93
C LEU A 88 -23.63 -9.84 4.85
N PRO A 89 -24.74 -10.03 4.12
CA PRO A 89 -24.76 -10.98 3.02
C PRO A 89 -23.62 -10.60 2.08
N LEU A 90 -22.74 -11.58 1.81
CA LEU A 90 -21.69 -11.39 0.81
C LEU A 90 -22.38 -10.95 -0.49
N PRO A 91 -21.78 -10.00 -1.24
CA PRO A 91 -22.28 -9.71 -2.58
C PRO A 91 -22.38 -11.03 -3.33
N GLU A 92 -23.46 -11.21 -4.11
CA GLU A 92 -23.58 -12.36 -4.99
C GLU A 92 -22.33 -12.40 -5.86
N GLU A 93 -21.47 -13.40 -5.63
CA GLU A 93 -20.40 -13.70 -6.56
C GLU A 93 -21.12 -14.07 -7.85
N GLU A 94 -21.08 -13.18 -8.84
CA GLU A 94 -21.49 -13.52 -10.20
C GLU A 94 -20.58 -14.68 -10.63
N GLU A 95 -21.04 -15.90 -10.41
CA GLU A 95 -20.38 -17.10 -10.90
C GLU A 95 -20.30 -16.95 -12.41
N GLU A 96 -19.10 -16.65 -12.91
CA GLU A 96 -18.87 -16.56 -14.34
C GLU A 96 -19.31 -17.88 -14.98
N ASP A 97 -20.18 -17.80 -15.99
CA ASP A 97 -20.66 -18.98 -16.69
C ASP A 97 -19.52 -19.60 -17.52
N LEU A 98 -18.91 -20.65 -16.95
CA LEU A 98 -17.88 -21.44 -17.61
C LEU A 98 -18.43 -22.59 -18.46
N SER A 99 -19.75 -22.67 -18.66
CA SER A 99 -20.38 -23.80 -19.36
C SER A 99 -19.92 -23.96 -20.82
N GLU A 100 -19.46 -22.88 -21.45
CA GLU A 100 -18.89 -22.89 -22.81
C GLU A 100 -17.47 -23.48 -22.85
N TYR A 101 -16.72 -23.41 -21.75
CA TYR A 101 -15.31 -23.83 -21.66
C TYR A 101 -15.16 -25.31 -21.32
N LYS A 102 -15.70 -26.16 -22.19
CA LYS A 102 -15.60 -27.62 -22.04
C LYS A 102 -14.23 -28.12 -22.51
N PHE A 103 -13.56 -28.92 -21.68
CA PHE A 103 -12.27 -29.54 -22.04
C PHE A 103 -12.32 -30.33 -23.36
N ALA A 104 -13.43 -31.04 -23.62
CA ALA A 104 -13.62 -31.77 -24.87
C ALA A 104 -13.58 -30.86 -26.10
N LYS A 105 -14.07 -29.60 -26.00
CA LYS A 105 -14.02 -28.61 -27.08
C LYS A 105 -12.59 -28.15 -27.33
N PHE A 106 -11.83 -27.90 -26.27
CA PHE A 106 -10.41 -27.56 -26.36
C PHE A 106 -9.61 -28.71 -27.01
N ALA A 107 -9.76 -29.93 -26.50
CA ALA A 107 -9.06 -31.09 -27.02
C ALA A 107 -9.41 -31.37 -28.49
N ALA A 108 -10.68 -31.25 -28.89
CA ALA A 108 -11.07 -31.42 -30.29
C ALA A 108 -10.47 -30.36 -31.22
N THR A 109 -10.22 -29.15 -30.70
CA THR A 109 -9.64 -28.04 -31.47
C THR A 109 -8.13 -28.15 -31.61
N TYR A 110 -7.44 -28.56 -30.54
CA TYR A 110 -5.97 -28.42 -30.45
C TYR A 110 -5.22 -29.74 -30.34
N PHE A 111 -5.87 -30.87 -30.03
CA PHE A 111 -5.14 -32.13 -29.93
C PHE A 111 -4.64 -32.58 -31.30
N GLN A 112 -3.41 -33.05 -31.34
CA GLN A 112 -2.80 -33.58 -32.54
C GLN A 112 -3.19 -35.04 -32.80
N GLY A 113 -3.34 -35.36 -34.08
CA GLY A 113 -3.52 -36.72 -34.56
C GLY A 113 -4.85 -37.33 -34.12
N THR A 114 -4.83 -38.60 -33.71
CA THR A 114 -6.03 -39.37 -33.35
C THR A 114 -6.24 -39.48 -31.84
N THR A 115 -5.66 -38.56 -31.06
CA THR A 115 -5.67 -38.65 -29.59
C THR A 115 -6.99 -38.13 -29.03
N THR A 116 -7.56 -38.82 -28.05
CA THR A 116 -8.86 -38.47 -27.44
C THR A 116 -8.67 -37.74 -26.11
N HIS A 117 -9.70 -37.00 -25.68
CA HIS A 117 -9.75 -36.33 -24.37
C HIS A 117 -10.08 -37.29 -23.21
N THR A 118 -9.99 -38.59 -23.45
CA THR A 118 -10.39 -39.66 -22.54
C THR A 118 -9.19 -40.53 -22.18
N TYR A 119 -9.33 -41.35 -21.14
CA TYR A 119 -8.26 -42.22 -20.69
C TYR A 119 -7.80 -43.22 -21.77
N VAL A 120 -6.49 -43.33 -21.98
CA VAL A 120 -5.85 -44.25 -22.92
C VAL A 120 -4.78 -45.06 -22.21
N ARG A 121 -4.75 -46.38 -22.46
CA ARG A 121 -3.75 -47.32 -21.89
C ARG A 121 -2.48 -47.46 -22.72
N ARG A 122 -2.54 -47.07 -23.99
CA ARG A 122 -1.42 -47.15 -24.93
C ARG A 122 -0.52 -45.91 -24.73
N PRO A 123 0.81 -46.05 -24.90
CA PRO A 123 1.70 -44.89 -24.89
C PRO A 123 1.35 -43.95 -26.04
N LEU A 124 1.49 -42.65 -25.80
CA LEU A 124 1.34 -41.62 -26.83
C LEU A 124 2.51 -41.72 -27.81
N LYS A 125 2.23 -41.49 -29.10
CA LYS A 125 3.25 -41.51 -30.16
C LYS A 125 3.85 -40.14 -30.45
N GLN A 126 3.16 -39.09 -30.03
CA GLN A 126 3.49 -37.69 -30.20
C GLN A 126 2.79 -36.88 -29.09
N PRO A 127 3.22 -35.65 -28.81
CA PRO A 127 2.57 -34.76 -27.85
C PRO A 127 1.08 -34.54 -28.15
N LEU A 128 0.34 -34.14 -27.13
CA LEU A 128 -1.08 -33.80 -27.31
C LEU A 128 -1.24 -32.51 -28.11
N LEU A 129 -0.37 -31.52 -27.90
CA LEU A 129 -0.45 -30.21 -28.53
C LEU A 129 0.70 -30.00 -29.52
N TYR A 130 0.52 -29.04 -30.43
CA TYR A 130 1.58 -28.67 -31.35
C TYR A 130 2.64 -27.81 -30.67
N HIS A 131 3.90 -28.17 -30.89
CA HIS A 131 5.08 -27.45 -30.46
C HIS A 131 5.95 -27.17 -31.67
N GLU A 132 6.38 -25.92 -31.85
CA GLU A 132 7.26 -25.50 -32.96
C GLU A 132 8.70 -25.99 -32.76
N ASP A 133 9.15 -26.09 -31.51
CA ASP A 133 10.47 -26.63 -31.17
C ASP A 133 10.42 -28.16 -31.07
N GLU A 134 11.34 -28.83 -31.76
CA GLU A 134 11.51 -30.29 -31.68
C GLU A 134 11.95 -30.73 -30.28
N GLY A 135 12.64 -29.87 -29.52
CA GLY A 135 13.03 -30.13 -28.14
C GLY A 135 11.85 -30.29 -27.17
N ASP A 136 10.70 -29.71 -27.51
CA ASP A 136 9.49 -29.75 -26.69
C ASP A 136 8.56 -30.93 -27.07
N GLN A 137 8.92 -31.74 -28.07
CA GLN A 137 8.09 -32.85 -28.57
C GLN A 137 8.35 -34.22 -27.91
N LEU A 138 9.14 -34.23 -26.83
CA LEU A 138 9.65 -35.44 -26.16
C LEU A 138 8.58 -36.28 -25.43
#